data_AF-A0A970KRQ5-F1
#
_entry.id   AF-A0A970KRQ5-F1
#
_cell.length_a   1.000
_cell.length_b   1.000
_cell.length_c   1.000
_cell.angle_alpha   90.00
_cell.angle_beta   90.00
_cell.angle_gamma   90.00
#
_symmetry.space_group_name_H-M   'P 1'
#
loop_
_entity.id
_entity.type
_entity.pdbx_description
1 polymer ?
#
loop_
_entity_poly.entity_id
_entity_poly.type
_entity_poly.pdbx_seq_one_letter_code
_entity_poly.pdbx_strand_id
1 'polypeptide(L)'
;MGGGGTLVLGWGNPARRDDGLGPAFAEGVAGFALPAVAAESPYQLEVEYAAEVARYERVLFADADRSGPAPFWVRRLEPASVAPSFSSHSVAPGAVLALARDLFGATPEAWLLGIRGYEFEDFREGLSPAARTNLDAALAYAARTLGSGVLEEYPEGLRDDAAHNPAAACER
;
A
#
# COMPACT_ATOMS: atom_id res chain seq x y z
N MET A 1 -13.41 -20.10 -8.53
CA MET A 1 -13.31 -19.06 -9.56
C MET A 1 -12.89 -17.78 -8.83
N GLY A 2 -11.59 -17.61 -8.60
CA GLY A 2 -11.05 -16.33 -8.09
C GLY A 2 -10.98 -15.38 -9.28
N GLY A 3 -11.63 -14.22 -9.18
CA GLY A 3 -11.65 -13.22 -10.25
C GLY A 3 -10.29 -12.54 -10.30
N GLY A 4 -9.61 -12.68 -11.44
CA GLY A 4 -8.26 -12.17 -11.62
C GLY A 4 -8.18 -10.66 -11.47
N GLY A 5 -7.54 -10.20 -10.39
CA GLY A 5 -7.43 -8.80 -10.04
C GLY A 5 -6.58 -8.58 -8.79
N THR A 6 -6.17 -7.33 -8.60
CA THR A 6 -5.40 -6.87 -7.43
C THR A 6 -6.27 -6.00 -6.54
N LEU A 7 -6.28 -6.28 -5.24
CA LEU A 7 -6.86 -5.39 -4.23
C LEU A 7 -5.74 -4.54 -3.61
N VAL A 8 -5.92 -3.23 -3.56
CA VAL A 8 -5.06 -2.31 -2.83
C VAL A 8 -5.77 -1.86 -1.57
N LEU A 9 -5.17 -2.08 -0.41
CA LEU A 9 -5.68 -1.67 0.89
C LEU A 9 -4.73 -0.65 1.52
N GLY A 10 -5.12 0.62 1.52
CA GLY A 10 -4.34 1.71 2.12
C GLY A 10 -4.96 2.19 3.42
N TRP A 11 -4.39 1.85 4.59
CA TRP A 11 -4.97 2.26 5.88
C TRP A 11 -4.13 3.34 6.57
N GLY A 12 -4.77 4.05 7.50
CA GLY A 12 -4.16 5.14 8.23
C GLY A 12 -5.18 6.22 8.61
N ASN A 13 -4.70 7.29 9.26
CA ASN A 13 -5.55 8.39 9.70
C ASN A 13 -5.22 9.70 8.96
N PRO A 14 -6.02 10.12 7.96
CA PRO A 14 -5.82 11.37 7.23
C PRO A 14 -5.82 12.63 8.12
N ALA A 15 -6.42 12.58 9.31
CA ALA A 15 -6.43 13.68 10.27
C ALA A 15 -5.14 13.79 11.10
N ARG A 16 -4.15 12.92 10.85
CA ARG A 16 -2.87 12.86 11.56
C ARG A 16 -1.68 12.97 10.61
N ARG A 17 -1.73 13.97 9.71
CA ARG A 17 -0.63 14.32 8.80
C ARG A 17 -0.19 13.13 7.94
N ASP A 18 1.06 12.69 8.07
CA ASP A 18 1.64 11.67 7.21
C ASP A 18 1.12 10.26 7.53
N ASP A 19 0.37 10.08 8.63
CA ASP A 19 -0.44 8.88 8.89
C ASP A 19 -1.53 8.70 7.81
N GLY A 20 -1.82 9.74 7.01
CA GLY A 20 -2.71 9.70 5.85
C GLY A 20 -2.08 9.14 4.57
N LEU A 21 -0.82 8.70 4.57
CA LEU A 21 -0.14 8.19 3.37
C LEU A 21 -0.81 6.95 2.77
N GLY A 22 -1.24 5.99 3.60
CA GLY A 22 -1.95 4.80 3.13
C GLY A 22 -3.24 5.16 2.38
N PRO A 23 -4.18 5.92 2.99
CA PRO A 23 -5.40 6.35 2.33
C PRO A 23 -5.15 7.18 1.06
N ALA A 24 -4.20 8.12 1.10
CA ALA A 24 -3.86 8.94 -0.06
C ALA A 24 -3.28 8.10 -1.22
N PHE A 25 -2.53 7.04 -0.92
CA PHE A 25 -2.04 6.10 -1.92
C PHE A 25 -3.19 5.29 -2.55
N ALA A 26 -4.09 4.74 -1.74
CA ALA A 26 -5.25 4.00 -2.25
C ALA A 26 -6.15 4.88 -3.13
N GLU A 27 -6.38 6.14 -2.72
CA GLU A 27 -7.13 7.12 -3.53
C GLU A 27 -6.43 7.41 -4.86
N GLY A 28 -5.11 7.61 -4.85
CA GLY A 28 -4.32 7.80 -6.06
C GLY A 28 -4.39 6.60 -7.02
N VAL A 29 -4.31 5.38 -6.49
CA VAL A 29 -4.47 4.15 -7.28
C VAL A 29 -5.88 4.04 -7.87
N ALA A 30 -6.92 4.34 -7.10
CA ALA A 30 -8.29 4.36 -7.60
C ALA A 30 -8.44 5.35 -8.78
N GLY A 31 -7.77 6.50 -8.71
CA GLY A 31 -7.73 7.50 -9.77
C GLY A 31 -7.11 7.02 -11.09
N PHE A 32 -6.30 5.95 -11.10
CA PHE A 32 -5.78 5.36 -12.33
C PHE A 32 -6.85 4.62 -13.15
N ALA A 33 -7.98 4.25 -12.53
CA ALA A 33 -9.10 3.55 -13.17
C ALA A 33 -8.68 2.26 -13.93
N LEU A 34 -7.78 1.48 -13.32
CA LEU A 34 -7.29 0.22 -13.91
C LEU A 34 -8.37 -0.89 -13.83
N PRO A 35 -8.76 -1.55 -14.94
CA PRO A 35 -9.90 -2.47 -14.97
C PRO A 35 -9.86 -3.68 -14.03
N ALA A 36 -8.68 -4.11 -13.59
CA ALA A 36 -8.47 -5.28 -12.73
C ALA A 36 -7.87 -4.92 -11.37
N VAL A 37 -8.04 -3.66 -10.95
CA VAL A 37 -7.54 -3.16 -9.68
C VAL A 37 -8.69 -2.53 -8.91
N ALA A 38 -8.93 -3.03 -7.69
CA ALA A 38 -9.77 -2.37 -6.71
C ALA A 38 -8.86 -1.70 -5.68
N ALA A 39 -9.27 -0.53 -5.18
CA ALA A 39 -8.56 0.17 -4.13
C ALA A 39 -9.53 0.63 -3.04
N GLU A 40 -9.20 0.35 -1.79
CA GLU A 40 -9.98 0.75 -0.62
C GLU A 40 -9.05 1.37 0.43
N SER A 41 -9.61 2.28 1.22
CA SER A 41 -8.88 3.02 2.25
C SER A 41 -9.56 2.95 3.61
N PRO A 42 -9.55 1.79 4.29
CA PRO A 42 -10.10 1.70 5.65
C PRO A 42 -9.26 2.53 6.63
N TYR A 43 -9.88 2.98 7.72
CA TYR A 43 -9.11 3.62 8.80
C TYR A 43 -8.13 2.65 9.47
N GLN A 44 -8.56 1.39 9.68
CA GLN A 44 -7.77 0.31 10.25
C GLN A 44 -8.11 -1.01 9.57
N LEU A 45 -7.18 -1.95 9.54
CA LEU A 45 -7.47 -3.30 9.09
C LEU A 45 -8.21 -4.08 10.19
N GLU A 46 -9.31 -4.70 9.78
CA GLU A 46 -10.19 -5.51 10.61
C GLU A 46 -10.26 -6.96 10.08
N VAL A 47 -10.89 -7.86 10.83
CA VAL A 47 -10.92 -9.30 10.49
C VAL A 47 -11.75 -9.61 9.24
N GLU A 48 -12.72 -8.76 8.94
CA GLU A 48 -13.66 -8.84 7.82
C GLU A 48 -12.91 -8.75 6.48
N TYR A 49 -11.78 -8.05 6.46
CA TYR A 49 -10.92 -7.97 5.29
C TYR A 49 -10.37 -9.33 4.87
N ALA A 50 -10.36 -10.35 5.75
CA ALA A 50 -9.99 -11.72 5.38
C ALA A 50 -10.91 -12.29 4.29
N ALA A 51 -12.21 -11.98 4.35
CA ALA A 51 -13.16 -12.40 3.33
C ALA A 51 -12.95 -11.64 2.02
N GLU A 52 -12.63 -10.35 2.10
CA GLU A 52 -12.44 -9.52 0.92
C GLU A 52 -11.15 -9.90 0.18
N VAL A 53 -10.02 -10.00 0.89
CA VAL A 53 -8.74 -10.40 0.27
C VAL A 53 -8.80 -11.79 -0.36
N ALA A 54 -9.62 -12.70 0.18
CA ALA A 54 -9.79 -14.05 -0.36
C ALA A 54 -10.42 -14.08 -1.76
N ARG A 55 -11.00 -12.96 -2.23
CA ARG A 55 -11.65 -12.85 -3.54
C ARG A 55 -10.69 -12.48 -4.67
N TYR A 56 -9.48 -12.03 -4.33
CA TYR A 56 -8.49 -11.51 -5.27
C TYR A 56 -7.31 -12.47 -5.44
N GLU A 57 -6.58 -12.33 -6.54
CA GLU A 57 -5.33 -13.07 -6.77
C GLU A 57 -4.15 -12.42 -6.04
N ARG A 58 -4.18 -11.10 -5.96
CA ARG A 58 -3.10 -10.26 -5.45
C ARG A 58 -3.64 -9.23 -4.48
N VAL A 59 -2.86 -8.93 -3.45
CA VAL A 59 -3.18 -7.86 -2.49
C VAL A 59 -1.95 -7.01 -2.23
N LEU A 60 -2.10 -5.70 -2.33
CA LEU A 60 -1.10 -4.71 -1.94
C LEU A 60 -1.60 -3.94 -0.72
N PHE A 61 -0.96 -4.18 0.41
CA PHE A 61 -1.17 -3.44 1.65
C PHE A 61 -0.28 -2.19 1.65
N ALA A 62 -0.83 -1.02 1.95
CA ALA A 62 -0.10 0.24 2.00
C ALA A 62 -0.33 0.99 3.32
N ASP A 63 0.74 1.44 3.94
CA ASP A 63 0.71 2.23 5.19
C ASP A 63 1.81 3.31 5.19
N ALA A 64 1.66 4.29 6.07
CA ALA A 64 2.71 5.20 6.43
C ALA A 64 3.77 4.48 7.28
N ASP A 65 5.05 4.65 6.92
CA ASP A 65 6.18 4.19 7.72
C ASP A 65 6.91 5.37 8.34
N ARG A 66 7.01 5.38 9.68
CA ARG A 66 7.70 6.43 10.45
C ARG A 66 9.21 6.34 10.35
N SER A 67 9.75 5.14 10.14
CA SER A 67 11.17 4.81 10.29
C SER A 67 11.80 4.19 9.05
N GLY A 68 11.00 3.80 8.06
CA GLY A 68 11.45 3.16 6.82
C GLY A 68 12.30 4.06 5.91
N PRO A 69 12.98 3.46 4.93
CA PRO A 69 13.73 4.21 3.92
C PRO A 69 12.81 5.11 3.07
N ALA A 70 13.31 6.29 2.71
CA ALA A 70 12.67 7.11 1.69
C ALA A 70 13.11 6.65 0.27
N PRO A 71 12.25 6.77 -0.75
CA PRO A 71 10.90 7.34 -0.68
C PRO A 71 9.85 6.36 -0.13
N PHE A 72 9.97 5.08 -0.47
CA PHE A 72 9.12 3.99 0.00
C PHE A 72 9.88 2.67 -0.14
N TRP A 73 9.28 1.59 0.35
CA TRP A 73 9.76 0.22 0.14
C TRP A 73 8.59 -0.70 -0.17
N VAL A 74 8.86 -1.78 -0.90
CA VAL A 74 7.88 -2.84 -1.20
C VAL A 74 8.51 -4.19 -0.98
N ARG A 75 7.84 -5.06 -0.21
CA ARG A 75 8.31 -6.42 0.05
C ARG A 75 7.19 -7.42 -0.03
N ARG A 76 7.54 -8.68 -0.30
CA ARG A 76 6.58 -9.77 -0.23
C ARG A 76 6.12 -9.99 1.22
N LEU A 77 4.82 -10.21 1.39
CA LEU A 77 4.20 -10.43 2.67
C LEU A 77 3.66 -11.86 2.74
N GLU A 78 4.17 -12.62 3.71
CA GLU A 78 3.69 -13.98 3.97
C GLU A 78 2.60 -13.96 5.06
N PRO A 79 1.64 -14.89 5.02
CA PRO A 79 0.68 -15.08 6.11
C PRO A 79 1.39 -15.30 7.45
N ALA A 80 0.85 -14.72 8.52
CA ALA A 80 1.39 -14.89 9.87
C ALA A 80 1.43 -16.39 10.24
N SER A 81 2.58 -16.83 10.78
CA SER A 81 2.80 -18.23 11.17
C SER A 81 2.20 -18.59 12.53
N VAL A 82 1.97 -17.58 13.38
CA VAL A 82 1.36 -17.70 14.70
C VAL A 82 -0.04 -17.07 14.69
N ALA A 83 -0.91 -17.55 15.57
CA ALA A 83 -2.26 -17.01 15.72
C ALA A 83 -2.22 -15.47 15.86
N PRO A 84 -3.14 -14.74 15.20
CA PRO A 84 -3.14 -13.28 15.23
C PRO A 84 -3.02 -12.75 16.66
N SER A 85 -2.04 -11.89 16.94
CA SER A 85 -2.10 -11.09 18.16
C SER A 85 -3.10 -9.98 17.89
N PHE A 86 -4.35 -10.19 18.30
CA PHE A 86 -5.36 -9.14 18.27
C PHE A 86 -4.97 -8.09 19.31
N SER A 87 -4.55 -6.90 18.86
CA SER A 87 -4.76 -5.72 19.69
C SER A 87 -6.25 -5.41 19.69
N SER A 88 -6.80 -4.81 20.74
CA SER A 88 -8.25 -4.49 20.80
C SER A 88 -8.74 -3.57 19.67
N HIS A 89 -7.86 -3.05 18.80
CA HIS A 89 -8.19 -2.00 17.85
C HIS A 89 -7.60 -2.16 16.43
N SER A 90 -6.79 -3.19 16.12
CA SER A 90 -6.31 -3.39 14.74
C SER A 90 -5.73 -4.80 14.50
N VAL A 91 -5.83 -5.26 13.25
CA VAL A 91 -5.28 -6.54 12.77
C VAL A 91 -4.11 -6.26 11.83
N ALA A 92 -2.99 -6.95 12.02
CA ALA A 92 -1.84 -6.83 11.11
C ALA A 92 -2.15 -7.45 9.73
N PRO A 93 -1.61 -6.93 8.62
CA PRO A 93 -1.80 -7.50 7.28
C PRO A 93 -1.54 -9.01 7.18
N GLY A 94 -0.44 -9.50 7.78
CA GLY A 94 -0.12 -10.93 7.80
C GLY A 94 -1.16 -11.78 8.53
N ALA A 95 -1.85 -11.23 9.53
CA ALA A 95 -2.94 -11.91 10.23
C ALA A 95 -4.23 -11.95 9.38
N VAL A 96 -4.53 -10.89 8.62
CA VAL A 96 -5.63 -10.90 7.63
C VAL A 96 -5.40 -12.01 6.61
N LEU A 97 -4.17 -12.17 6.11
CA LEU A 97 -3.81 -13.26 5.18
C LEU A 97 -3.92 -14.65 5.82
N ALA A 98 -3.52 -14.80 7.09
CA ALA A 98 -3.67 -16.07 7.79
C ALA A 98 -5.15 -16.44 7.94
N LEU A 99 -6.02 -15.48 8.26
CA LEU A 99 -7.47 -15.69 8.33
C LEU A 99 -8.07 -15.99 6.95
N ALA A 100 -7.60 -15.35 5.88
CA ALA A 100 -8.03 -15.63 4.52
C ALA A 100 -7.75 -17.10 4.13
N ARG A 101 -6.55 -17.57 4.48
CA ARG A 101 -6.16 -18.97 4.30
C ARG A 101 -7.02 -19.90 5.14
N ASP A 102 -7.15 -19.63 6.43
CA ASP A 102 -7.75 -20.57 7.39
C ASP A 102 -9.27 -20.65 7.27
N LEU A 103 -9.95 -19.55 6.93
CA LEU A 103 -11.41 -19.48 6.88
C LEU A 103 -11.96 -19.65 5.45
N PHE A 104 -11.21 -19.26 4.43
CA PHE A 104 -11.68 -19.23 3.04
C PHE A 104 -10.84 -20.10 2.08
N GLY A 105 -9.74 -20.69 2.56
CA GLY A 105 -8.85 -21.51 1.74
C GLY A 105 -8.10 -20.73 0.65
N ALA A 106 -8.02 -19.40 0.78
CA ALA A 106 -7.40 -18.53 -0.21
C ALA A 106 -5.99 -18.10 0.21
N THR A 107 -5.05 -18.12 -0.72
CA THR A 107 -3.66 -17.69 -0.51
C THR A 107 -3.25 -16.69 -1.59
N PRO A 108 -3.80 -15.45 -1.55
CA PRO A 108 -3.43 -14.44 -2.53
C PRO A 108 -1.94 -14.10 -2.42
N GLU A 109 -1.35 -13.72 -3.54
CA GLU A 109 0.00 -13.16 -3.54
C GLU A 109 -0.03 -11.77 -2.89
N ALA A 110 0.62 -11.62 -1.74
CA ALA A 110 0.50 -10.42 -0.94
C ALA A 110 1.80 -9.65 -0.81
N TRP A 111 1.66 -8.32 -0.77
CA TRP A 111 2.74 -7.36 -0.75
C TRP A 111 2.46 -6.29 0.28
N LEU A 112 3.51 -5.79 0.92
CA LEU A 112 3.43 -4.67 1.85
C LEU A 112 4.29 -3.53 1.33
N LEU A 113 3.69 -2.36 1.24
CA LEU A 113 4.29 -1.10 0.83
C LEU A 113 4.27 -0.13 2.01
N GLY A 114 5.46 0.32 2.42
CA GLY A 114 5.61 1.37 3.43
C GLY A 114 6.09 2.65 2.77
N ILE A 115 5.31 3.74 2.90
CA ILE A 115 5.70 5.06 2.39
C ILE A 115 6.30 5.87 3.53
N ARG A 116 7.50 6.41 3.34
CA ARG A 116 8.16 7.15 4.41
C ARG A 116 7.41 8.45 4.73
N GLY A 117 6.89 8.56 5.95
CA GLY A 117 6.37 9.79 6.54
C GLY A 117 7.34 10.45 7.52
N TYR A 118 7.05 11.70 7.90
CA TYR A 118 7.92 12.52 8.75
C TYR A 118 7.16 13.20 9.89
N GLU A 119 5.91 13.61 9.66
CA GLU A 119 5.07 14.33 10.63
C GLU A 119 3.86 13.49 11.04
N PHE A 120 3.75 13.12 12.32
CA PHE A 120 2.66 12.27 12.86
C PHE A 120 2.04 12.76 14.18
N GLU A 121 2.63 13.78 14.80
CA GLU A 121 2.28 14.23 16.16
C GLU A 121 1.20 15.31 16.18
N ASP A 122 0.86 15.89 15.02
CA ASP A 122 -0.16 16.93 14.91
C ASP A 122 -1.50 16.38 14.42
N PHE A 123 -2.59 16.78 15.07
CA PHE A 123 -3.95 16.64 14.53
C PHE A 123 -4.20 17.70 13.45
N ARG A 124 -3.57 17.51 12.30
CA ARG A 124 -3.71 18.35 11.13
C ARG A 124 -3.90 17.47 9.90
N GLU A 125 -4.80 17.89 9.03
CA GLU A 125 -4.98 17.28 7.72
C GLU A 125 -3.85 17.69 6.76
N GLY A 126 -3.70 16.89 5.71
CA GLY A 126 -2.74 17.11 4.64
C GLY A 126 -1.35 16.57 4.94
N LEU A 127 -0.73 16.00 3.90
CA LEU A 127 0.62 15.44 3.97
C LEU A 127 1.67 16.55 4.04
N SER A 128 2.78 16.27 4.72
CA SER A 128 3.97 17.10 4.65
C SER A 128 4.53 17.13 3.21
N PRO A 129 5.24 18.19 2.79
CA PRO A 129 5.80 18.26 1.43
C PRO A 129 6.72 17.07 1.10
N ALA A 130 7.51 16.60 2.07
CA ALA A 130 8.40 15.46 1.87
C ALA A 130 7.61 14.15 1.73
N ALA A 131 6.57 13.94 2.54
CA ALA A 131 5.69 12.78 2.42
C ALA A 131 4.92 12.78 1.08
N ARG A 132 4.52 13.96 0.58
CA ARG A 132 3.88 14.08 -0.74
C ARG A 132 4.81 13.63 -1.87
N THR A 133 6.08 14.04 -1.86
CA THR A 133 7.07 13.55 -2.83
C THR A 133 7.24 12.03 -2.78
N ASN A 134 7.24 11.45 -1.58
CA ASN A 134 7.33 10.00 -1.39
C ASN A 134 6.08 9.27 -1.89
N LEU A 135 4.90 9.85 -1.66
CA LEU A 135 3.63 9.36 -2.21
C LEU A 135 3.64 9.36 -3.74
N ASP A 136 4.09 10.45 -4.36
CA ASP A 136 4.14 10.56 -5.83
C ASP A 136 5.07 9.48 -6.43
N ALA A 137 6.21 9.21 -5.78
CA ALA A 137 7.10 8.12 -6.18
C ALA A 137 6.45 6.73 -6.03
N ALA A 138 5.73 6.48 -4.92
CA ALA A 138 5.02 5.22 -4.70
C ALA A 138 3.89 5.03 -5.75
N LEU A 139 3.17 6.10 -6.10
CA LEU A 139 2.13 6.09 -7.13
C LEU A 139 2.71 5.82 -8.53
N ALA A 140 3.89 6.36 -8.85
CA ALA A 140 4.59 6.06 -10.10
C ALA A 140 4.98 4.58 -10.19
N TYR A 141 5.46 4.00 -9.09
CA TYR A 141 5.68 2.54 -8.99
C TYR A 141 4.37 1.77 -9.21
N ALA A 142 3.30 2.13 -8.51
CA ALA A 142 2.01 1.45 -8.58
C ALA A 142 1.40 1.48 -9.98
N ALA A 143 1.46 2.63 -10.68
CA ALA A 143 0.98 2.76 -12.04
C ALA A 143 1.68 1.78 -13.01
N ARG A 144 2.99 1.57 -12.83
CA ARG A 144 3.78 0.63 -13.63
C ARG A 144 3.45 -0.82 -13.31
N THR A 145 3.44 -1.19 -12.03
CA THR A 145 3.36 -2.59 -11.58
C THR A 145 1.92 -3.13 -11.59
N LEU A 146 0.95 -2.32 -11.16
CA LEU A 146 -0.46 -2.71 -11.23
C LEU A 146 -0.97 -2.76 -12.67
N GLY A 147 -0.46 -1.87 -13.54
CA GLY A 147 -0.79 -1.85 -14.97
C GLY A 147 -0.26 -3.08 -15.73
N SER A 148 0.90 -3.61 -15.34
CA SER A 148 1.46 -4.84 -15.91
C SER A 148 0.94 -6.11 -15.23
N GLY A 149 0.32 -5.97 -14.05
CA GLY A 149 -0.14 -7.08 -13.22
C GLY A 149 0.98 -7.79 -12.45
N VAL A 150 2.20 -7.26 -12.47
CA VAL A 150 3.37 -7.84 -11.80
C VAL A 150 3.82 -6.89 -10.70
N LEU A 151 3.66 -7.33 -9.44
CA LEU A 151 4.22 -6.66 -8.28
C LEU A 151 5.65 -7.16 -8.05
N GLU A 152 6.56 -6.24 -7.77
CA GLU A 152 7.99 -6.53 -7.63
C GLU A 152 8.55 -5.85 -6.37
N GLU A 153 9.54 -6.47 -5.74
CA GLU A 153 10.20 -5.87 -4.57
C GLU A 153 10.86 -4.55 -4.96
N TYR A 154 10.69 -3.55 -4.10
CA TYR A 154 11.37 -2.27 -4.20
C TYR A 154 12.24 -2.11 -2.96
N PRO A 155 13.56 -2.33 -3.07
CA PRO A 155 14.44 -2.40 -1.92
C PRO A 155 14.66 -1.03 -1.29
N GLU A 156 15.03 -1.08 -0.02
CA GLU A 156 15.34 0.08 0.80
C GLU A 156 16.43 0.96 0.17
N GLY A 157 16.14 2.24 -0.06
CA GLY A 157 17.16 3.22 -0.46
C GLY A 157 17.48 3.28 -1.96
N LEU A 158 16.72 2.60 -2.82
CA LEU A 158 16.78 2.85 -4.26
C LEU A 158 16.17 4.23 -4.55
N ARG A 159 16.95 5.14 -5.14
CA ARG A 159 16.40 6.37 -5.72
C ARG A 159 16.06 6.06 -7.17
N ASP A 160 14.79 6.22 -7.54
CA ASP A 160 14.40 6.16 -8.94
C ASP A 160 14.84 7.46 -9.61
N ASP A 161 16.04 7.46 -10.19
CA ASP A 161 16.66 8.63 -10.84
C ASP A 161 15.81 9.14 -12.04
N ALA A 162 14.76 8.41 -12.44
CA ALA A 162 13.86 8.75 -13.52
C ALA A 162 12.72 9.73 -13.13
N ALA A 163 12.48 9.99 -11.84
CA ALA A 163 11.36 10.84 -11.40
C ALA A 163 11.66 12.36 -11.41
N HIS A 164 12.84 12.80 -11.85
CA HIS A 164 13.23 14.22 -11.79
C HIS A 164 13.84 14.77 -13.08
N ASN A 165 13.10 14.75 -14.21
CA ASN A 165 13.41 15.73 -15.27
C ASN A 165 12.21 16.05 -16.20
N PRO A 166 11.41 17.09 -15.91
CA PRO A 166 10.47 17.64 -16.89
C PRO A 166 11.12 18.61 -17.92
N ALA A 167 12.45 18.78 -17.95
CA ALA A 167 13.10 19.87 -18.70
C ALA A 167 14.11 19.46 -19.82
N ALA A 168 14.43 18.18 -20.04
CA ALA A 168 15.43 17.80 -21.07
C ALA A 168 14.86 17.50 -22.48
N ALA A 169 13.59 17.83 -22.77
CA ALA A 169 12.96 17.51 -24.06
C ALA A 169 12.82 18.70 -25.02
N CYS A 170 13.37 19.88 -24.73
CA CYS A 170 13.19 21.04 -25.61
C CYS A 170 14.42 21.95 -25.72
N GLU A 171 15.55 21.42 -26.17
CA GLU A 171 16.58 22.24 -26.83
C GLU A 171 17.10 21.49 -28.07
N ARG A 172 16.59 21.91 -29.24
CA ARG A 172 17.20 21.74 -30.56
C ARG A 172 17.70 23.09 -31.01
#